data_AF-A0A3D4EJE6-F1
#
_entry.id   AF-A0A3D4EJE6-F1
#
_cell.length_a   1.000
_cell.length_b   1.000
_cell.length_c   1.000
_cell.angle_alpha   90.00
_cell.angle_beta   90.00
_cell.angle_gamma   90.00
#
_symmetry.space_group_name_H-M   'P 1'
#
loop_
_entity.id
_entity.type
_entity.pdbx_description
1 polymer ?
#
loop_
_entity_poly.entity_id
_entity_poly.type
_entity_poly.pdbx_seq_one_letter_code
_entity_poly.pdbx_strand_id
1 'polypeptide(L)'
;RMAIPFEETFANTLKGITTGPVLPGTVQLTPSGTLIALMRDCQVSGGYPRMLQLSAFGICQLAQKRPGEGISFKRKALDTSAISS
;
A
#
# COMPACT_ATOMS: atom_id res chain seq x y z
N ARG A 1 14.29 1.85 -0.54
CA ARG A 1 13.41 2.35 -1.63
C ARG A 1 12.24 3.08 -0.99
N MET A 2 11.77 4.18 -1.59
CA MET A 2 10.66 4.99 -1.02
C MET A 2 9.28 4.40 -1.30
N ALA A 3 9.05 3.92 -2.53
CA ALA A 3 7.82 3.24 -2.93
C ALA A 3 8.10 2.22 -4.05
N ILE A 4 7.19 1.27 -4.22
CA ILE A 4 7.20 0.30 -5.33
C ILE A 4 5.90 0.48 -6.12
N PRO A 5 5.97 0.86 -7.42
CA PRO A 5 4.79 0.89 -8.29
C PRO A 5 4.42 -0.52 -8.74
N PHE A 6 3.13 -0.76 -8.91
CA PHE A 6 2.60 -1.94 -9.59
C PHE A 6 2.36 -1.62 -11.07
N GLU A 7 2.48 -2.63 -11.94
CA GLU A 7 2.27 -2.42 -13.39
C GLU A 7 0.78 -2.35 -13.76
N GLU A 8 -0.09 -2.99 -12.98
CA GLU A 8 -1.53 -2.95 -13.20
C GLU A 8 -2.09 -1.54 -13.00
N THR A 9 -2.92 -1.11 -13.95
CA THR A 9 -3.64 0.15 -13.91
C THR A 9 -5.12 -0.11 -13.70
N PHE A 10 -5.73 0.70 -12.83
CA PHE A 10 -7.15 0.65 -12.50
C PHE A 10 -7.80 1.95 -12.96
N ALA A 11 -9.00 1.86 -13.53
CA ALA A 11 -9.79 3.06 -13.83
C ALA A 11 -10.04 3.83 -12.51
N ASN A 12 -9.45 5.02 -12.40
CA ASN A 12 -9.55 5.84 -11.21
C ASN A 12 -10.30 7.14 -11.49
N THR A 13 -11.49 7.27 -10.91
CA THR A 13 -12.29 8.51 -10.89
C THR A 13 -12.31 9.15 -9.50
N LEU A 14 -11.56 8.58 -8.54
CA LEU A 14 -11.49 9.08 -7.17
C LEU A 14 -10.70 10.39 -7.14
N LYS A 15 -11.28 11.40 -6.48
CA LYS A 15 -10.56 12.63 -6.17
C LYS A 15 -9.46 12.34 -5.15
N GLY A 16 -8.37 13.11 -5.21
CA GLY A 16 -7.36 13.10 -4.16
C GLY A 16 -7.97 13.33 -2.78
N ILE A 17 -7.38 12.73 -1.76
CA ILE A 17 -7.79 12.92 -0.37
C ILE A 17 -6.97 14.03 0.27
N THR A 18 -7.50 14.62 1.35
CA THR A 18 -6.71 15.53 2.18
C THR A 18 -5.42 14.84 2.62
N THR A 19 -4.28 15.49 2.39
CA THR A 19 -2.97 14.99 2.78
C THR A 19 -2.96 14.68 4.27
N GLY A 20 -2.58 13.46 4.61
CA GLY A 20 -2.49 13.01 5.99
C GLY A 20 -1.26 12.12 6.21
N PRO A 21 -1.01 11.71 7.47
CA PRO A 21 0.09 10.82 7.78
C PRO A 21 -0.10 9.48 7.05
N VAL A 22 1.01 8.91 6.59
CA VAL A 22 1.06 7.59 5.97
C VAL A 22 2.09 6.72 6.67
N LEU A 23 1.86 5.40 6.65
CA LEU A 23 2.75 4.43 7.26
C LEU A 23 3.43 3.60 6.18
N PRO A 24 4.63 3.05 6.44
CA PRO A 24 5.19 2.00 5.61
C PRO A 24 4.18 0.87 5.41
N GLY A 25 4.07 0.38 4.18
CA GLY A 25 3.09 -0.61 3.76
C GLY A 25 1.76 -0.05 3.30
N THR A 26 1.51 1.26 3.40
CA THR A 26 0.32 1.86 2.80
C THR A 26 0.40 1.74 1.28
N VAL A 27 -0.66 1.19 0.67
CA VAL A 27 -0.82 1.12 -0.79
C VAL A 27 -1.76 2.23 -1.22
N GLN A 28 -1.28 3.10 -2.09
CA GLN A 28 -2.01 4.26 -2.59
C GLN A 28 -2.38 4.10 -4.06
N LEU A 29 -3.52 4.64 -4.46
CA LEU A 29 -3.94 4.74 -5.86
C LEU A 29 -3.64 6.14 -6.38
N THR A 30 -2.77 6.22 -7.39
CA THR A 30 -2.44 7.50 -8.04
C THR A 30 -3.57 7.98 -8.95
N PRO A 31 -3.62 9.27 -9.30
CA PRO A 31 -4.58 9.78 -10.28
C PRO A 31 -4.52 9.08 -11.63
N SER A 32 -3.33 8.61 -12.03
CA SER A 32 -3.12 7.84 -13.27
C SER A 32 -3.66 6.41 -13.21
N GLY A 33 -4.21 5.97 -12.07
CA GLY A 33 -4.76 4.63 -11.90
C GLY A 33 -3.75 3.57 -11.45
N THR A 34 -2.49 3.94 -11.21
CA THR A 34 -1.45 3.01 -10.78
C THR A 34 -1.44 2.88 -9.26
N LEU A 35 -1.29 1.66 -8.74
CA LEU A 35 -1.06 1.45 -7.32
C LEU A 35 0.43 1.63 -6.99
N ILE A 36 0.72 2.25 -5.85
CA ILE A 36 2.08 2.36 -5.29
C ILE A 36 2.08 1.86 -3.84
N ALA A 37 2.99 0.95 -3.50
CA ALA A 37 3.22 0.53 -2.12
C ALA A 37 4.34 1.37 -1.49
N LEU A 38 4.02 2.08 -0.41
CA LEU A 38 5.01 2.83 0.36
C LEU A 38 5.89 1.88 1.15
N MET A 39 7.20 2.06 1.04
CA MET A 39 8.20 1.22 1.72
C MET A 39 8.76 1.95 2.95
N ARG A 40 9.74 1.38 3.65
CA ARG A 40 10.24 1.95 4.92
C ARG A 40 10.84 3.35 4.81
N ASP A 41 11.35 3.70 3.63
CA ASP A 41 11.93 5.02 3.37
C ASP A 41 10.88 6.00 2.82
N CYS A 42 9.58 5.72 2.97
CA CYS A 42 8.54 6.59 2.42
C CYS A 42 8.46 7.93 3.16
N GLN A 43 7.99 8.95 2.44
CA GLN A 43 7.53 10.19 3.02
C GLN A 43 6.49 9.94 4.13
N VAL A 44 6.45 10.83 5.12
CA VAL A 44 5.55 10.73 6.28
C VAL A 44 4.12 11.19 5.97
N SER A 45 3.88 11.80 4.81
CA SER A 45 2.58 12.33 4.39
C SER A 45 2.18 11.88 2.97
N GLY A 46 0.88 11.78 2.70
CA GLY A 46 0.38 11.45 1.36
C GLY A 46 -1.06 11.90 1.14
N GLY A 47 -1.36 12.36 -0.08
CA GLY A 47 -2.68 12.87 -0.50
C GLY A 47 -3.45 11.96 -1.46
N TYR A 48 -2.96 10.73 -1.68
CA TYR A 48 -3.62 9.76 -2.55
C TYR A 48 -4.52 8.80 -1.76
N PRO A 49 -5.66 8.38 -2.33
CA PRO A 49 -6.53 7.37 -1.74
C PRO A 49 -5.74 6.14 -1.28
N ARG A 50 -5.95 5.74 -0.02
CA ARG A 50 -5.30 4.58 0.61
C ARG A 50 -6.18 3.35 0.39
N MET A 51 -5.73 2.43 -0.43
CA MET A 51 -6.50 1.24 -0.82
C MET A 51 -6.27 0.07 0.13
N LEU A 52 -5.02 -0.17 0.52
CA LEU A 52 -4.62 -1.29 1.36
C LEU A 52 -3.54 -0.86 2.37
N GLN A 53 -3.40 -1.62 3.46
CA GLN A 53 -2.27 -1.53 4.38
C GLN A 53 -1.61 -2.90 4.48
N LEU A 54 -0.37 -3.00 4.03
CA LEU A 54 0.42 -4.22 4.13
C LEU A 54 0.87 -4.47 5.57
N SER A 55 0.94 -5.73 5.95
CA SER A 55 1.61 -6.14 7.18
C SER A 55 3.12 -5.98 7.04
N ALA A 56 3.85 -5.94 8.16
CA ALA A 56 5.32 -5.95 8.13
C ALA A 56 5.88 -7.12 7.30
N PHE A 57 5.26 -8.30 7.42
CA PHE A 57 5.61 -9.46 6.61
C PHE A 57 5.34 -9.23 5.12
N GLY A 58 4.21 -8.63 4.76
CA GLY A 58 3.88 -8.27 3.37
C GLY A 58 4.88 -7.29 2.76
N ILE A 59 5.34 -6.30 3.53
CA ILE A 59 6.38 -5.36 3.10
C ILE A 59 7.69 -6.11 2.83
N CYS A 60 8.09 -7.02 3.73
CA CYS A 60 9.31 -7.83 3.56
C CYS A 60 9.23 -8.73 2.32
N GLN A 61 8.10 -9.39 2.07
CA GLN A 61 7.91 -10.20 0.87
C GLN A 61 7.98 -9.34 -0.39
N LEU A 62 7.29 -8.20 -0.42
CA LEU A 62 7.30 -7.30 -1.57
C LEU A 62 8.71 -6.74 -1.85
N ALA A 63 9.50 -6.45 -0.82
CA ALA A 63 10.87 -5.96 -0.96
C ALA A 63 11.82 -6.96 -1.65
N GLN A 64 11.52 -8.27 -1.56
CA GLN A 64 12.34 -9.34 -2.12
C GLN A 64 11.90 -9.73 -3.55
N LYS A 65 10.75 -9.24 -4.02
CA LYS A 65 10.22 -9.53 -5.35
C LYS A 65 10.97 -8.78 -6.44
N ARG A 66 11.15 -9.44 -7.58
CA ARG A 66 11.72 -8.82 -8.79
C ARG A 66 10.63 -8.11 -9.60
N PRO A 67 10.98 -7.06 -10.37
CA PRO A 67 10.06 -6.47 -11.34
C PRO A 67 9.49 -7.53 -12.28
N GLY A 68 8.20 -7.44 -12.60
CA GLY A 68 7.47 -8.41 -13.43
C GLY A 68 7.03 -9.69 -12.72
N GLU A 69 7.39 -9.92 -11.45
CA GLU A 69 6.81 -11.04 -10.69
C GLU A 69 5.37 -10.76 -10.29
N GLY A 70 4.48 -11.71 -10.59
CA GLY A 70 3.09 -11.67 -10.14
C GLY A 70 2.98 -11.77 -8.62
N ILE A 71 2.07 -10.97 -8.05
CA ILE A 71 1.72 -11.01 -6.64
C ILE A 71 0.20 -11.07 -6.48
N SER A 72 -0.26 -11.53 -5.32
CA SER A 72 -1.67 -11.44 -4.95
C SER A 72 -1.79 -10.97 -3.50
N PHE A 73 -2.77 -10.10 -3.24
CA PHE A 73 -3.08 -9.65 -1.90
C PHE A 73 -4.11 -10.58 -1.26
N LYS A 74 -3.90 -10.92 0.02
CA LYS A 74 -4.87 -11.64 0.83
C LYS A 74 -5.22 -10.77 2.03
N ARG A 75 -6.52 -10.60 2.29
CA ARG A 75 -6.99 -9.91 3.49
C ARG A 75 -6.59 -10.75 4.72
N LYS A 76 -5.83 -10.15 5.64
CA LYS A 76 -5.57 -10.78 6.94
C LYS A 76 -6.88 -10.78 7.75
N ALA A 77 -7.21 -11.91 8.38
CA ALA A 77 -8.27 -11.93 9.38
C ALA A 77 -7.95 -10.92 10.48
N LEU A 78 -8.96 -10.19 10.94
CA LEU A 78 -8.79 -9.29 12.07
C LEU A 78 -8.46 -10.13 13.29
N ASP A 79 -7.35 -9.81 13.94
CA ASP A 79 -6.94 -10.48 15.16
C ASP A 79 -7.75 -9.87 16.32
N THR A 80 -8.90 -10.47 16.63
CA THR A 80 -9.79 -10.02 17.69
C THR A 80 -9.17 -10.19 19.09
N SER A 81 -8.05 -10.90 19.20
CA SER A 81 -7.36 -11.19 20.48
C SER A 81 -6.90 -9.93 21.22
N ALA A 82 -6.73 -8.81 20.51
CA ALA A 82 -6.27 -7.54 21.10
C ALA A 82 -7.39 -6.67 21.68
N ILE A 83 -8.66 -7.06 21.55
CA ILE A 83 -9.83 -6.28 22.03
C ILE A 83 -10.47 -6.95 23.26
N SER A 84 -10.03 -8.15 23.65
CA SER A 84 -10.44 -8.78 24.90
C SER A 84 -9.61 -8.22 26.06
N SER A 85 -10.02 -7.07 26.59
CA SER A 85 -9.65 -6.61 27.93
C SER A 85 -10.91 -6.16 28.64
#